data_AF-A0A7J0AB07-F1
#
_entry.id   AF-A0A7J0AB07-F1
#
_cell.length_a   1.000
_cell.length_b   1.000
_cell.length_c   1.000
_cell.angle_alpha   90.00
_cell.angle_beta   90.00
_cell.angle_gamma   90.00
#
_symmetry.space_group_name_H-M   'P 1'
#
loop_
_entity.id
_entity.type
_entity.pdbx_description
1 polymer ?
#
loop_
_entity_poly.entity_id
_entity_poly.type
_entity_poly.pdbx_seq_one_letter_code
_entity_poly.pdbx_strand_id
1 'polypeptide(L)'
;MRLCMEEVMKAAGGEIGVLVKTNMRDGFRGGIEIPEAIEIARELERCGADALVLSGGFVSKAPMYVMRGPMPIRSMTHYMHPWWLKYGVKMFGRMMIPTVTYTETYFLDDARLFRRELKLPLVYVGGCSTREGIDRVLGEGFEFVQMGRALLRRPDFVNRLRAGETESGCDHVNYCIARMYSREMACHHCAGDLPGSLIRELDGLKRKAAAGKR
;
A
#
# COMPACT_ATOMS: atom_id res chain seq x y z
N MET A 1 -20.39 10.85 5.94
CA MET A 1 -20.22 9.39 6.01
C MET A 1 -21.56 8.67 6.06
N ARG A 2 -22.40 8.88 7.10
CA ARG A 2 -23.73 8.24 7.23
C ARG A 2 -24.60 8.32 5.98
N LEU A 3 -24.82 9.53 5.45
CA LEU A 3 -25.58 9.75 4.21
C LEU A 3 -25.04 8.90 3.04
N CYS A 4 -23.72 8.89 2.84
CA CYS A 4 -23.12 8.10 1.77
C CYS A 4 -23.32 6.60 1.98
N MET A 5 -23.16 6.11 3.21
CA MET A 5 -23.39 4.71 3.52
C MET A 5 -24.86 4.33 3.31
N GLU A 6 -25.80 5.13 3.80
CA GLU A 6 -27.23 4.88 3.64
C GLU A 6 -27.62 4.73 2.17
N GLU A 7 -27.21 5.69 1.32
CA GLU A 7 -27.52 5.64 -0.12
C GLU A 7 -26.85 4.45 -0.83
N VAL A 8 -25.59 4.14 -0.49
CA VAL A 8 -24.86 3.01 -1.09
C VAL A 8 -25.45 1.68 -0.66
N MET A 9 -25.74 1.49 0.64
CA MET A 9 -26.33 0.25 1.16
C MET A 9 -27.72 0.03 0.59
N LYS A 10 -28.54 1.09 0.49
CA LYS A 10 -29.85 1.04 -0.14
C LYS A 10 -29.76 0.67 -1.62
N ALA A 11 -28.82 1.25 -2.36
CA ALA A 11 -28.61 0.94 -3.77
C ALA A 11 -28.07 -0.48 -3.99
N ALA A 12 -27.24 -0.99 -3.08
CA ALA A 12 -26.70 -2.35 -3.13
C ALA A 12 -27.77 -3.42 -2.85
N GLY A 13 -28.81 -3.09 -2.08
CA GLY A 13 -29.99 -3.93 -1.87
C GLY A 13 -29.71 -5.29 -1.20
N GLY A 14 -28.52 -5.48 -0.60
CA GLY A 14 -28.06 -6.76 -0.07
C GLY A 14 -27.60 -7.77 -1.13
N GLU A 15 -27.55 -7.40 -2.41
CA GLU A 15 -27.11 -8.27 -3.51
C GLU A 15 -25.63 -8.06 -3.87
N ILE A 16 -25.05 -6.92 -3.48
CA ILE A 16 -23.67 -6.53 -3.75
C ILE A 16 -22.96 -6.26 -2.43
N GLY A 17 -21.79 -6.87 -2.22
CA GLY A 17 -20.97 -6.59 -1.05
C GLY A 17 -20.37 -5.19 -1.07
N VAL A 18 -20.61 -4.40 -0.02
CA VAL A 18 -20.12 -3.04 0.16
C VAL A 18 -18.94 -3.04 1.12
N LEU A 19 -17.74 -2.93 0.56
CA LEU A 19 -16.50 -2.82 1.33
C LEU A 19 -16.08 -1.37 1.47
N VAL A 20 -15.79 -0.94 2.69
CA VAL A 20 -15.32 0.42 2.95
C VAL A 20 -13.84 0.41 3.29
N LYS A 21 -13.04 1.13 2.51
CA LYS A 21 -11.62 1.33 2.81
C LYS A 21 -11.43 2.55 3.70
N THR A 22 -10.83 2.36 4.86
CA THR A 22 -10.60 3.42 5.84
C THR A 22 -9.15 3.42 6.32
N ASN A 23 -8.71 4.57 6.83
CA ASN A 23 -7.40 4.74 7.45
C ASN A 23 -7.46 4.37 8.93
N MET A 24 -6.49 3.59 9.39
CA MET A 24 -6.25 3.34 10.81
C MET A 24 -5.57 4.55 11.47
N ARG A 25 -4.69 5.21 10.73
CA ARG A 25 -4.13 6.53 11.06
C ARG A 25 -3.55 7.21 9.84
N ASP A 26 -3.43 8.52 9.88
CA ASP A 26 -2.98 9.33 8.74
C ASP A 26 -1.46 9.52 8.68
N GLY A 27 -0.75 9.28 9.79
CA GLY A 27 0.72 9.30 9.83
C GLY A 27 1.35 10.70 9.74
N PHE A 28 0.61 11.75 10.11
CA PHE A 28 1.13 13.12 10.24
C PHE A 28 0.45 13.87 11.40
N ARG A 29 1.12 14.90 11.95
CA ARG A 29 0.59 15.70 13.06
C ARG A 29 -0.75 16.38 12.69
N GLY A 30 -1.78 16.13 13.50
CA GLY A 30 -3.13 16.64 13.29
C GLY A 30 -3.95 15.89 12.25
N GLY A 31 -3.49 14.71 11.83
CA GLY A 31 -4.32 13.75 11.11
C GLY A 31 -5.03 12.80 12.08
N ILE A 32 -5.87 11.91 11.55
CA ILE A 32 -6.60 10.92 12.33
C ILE A 32 -5.62 9.96 13.00
N GLU A 33 -5.81 9.72 14.29
CA GLU A 33 -5.09 8.72 15.08
C GLU A 33 -5.98 7.54 15.45
N ILE A 34 -5.35 6.45 15.92
CA ILE A 34 -6.01 5.15 16.14
C ILE A 34 -7.34 5.22 16.92
N PRO A 35 -7.46 5.94 18.06
CA PRO A 35 -8.72 5.98 18.80
C PRO A 35 -9.87 6.59 17.99
N GLU A 36 -9.60 7.67 17.26
CA GLU A 36 -10.60 8.34 16.41
C GLU A 36 -10.97 7.46 15.21
N ALA A 37 -9.98 6.80 14.60
CA ALA A 37 -10.21 5.88 13.50
C ALA A 37 -11.03 4.65 13.90
N ILE A 38 -10.89 4.14 15.13
CA ILE A 38 -11.73 3.06 15.68
C ILE A 38 -13.18 3.53 15.80
N GLU A 39 -13.43 4.75 16.27
CA GLU A 39 -14.80 5.31 16.32
C GLU A 39 -15.41 5.44 14.93
N ILE A 40 -14.63 5.88 13.94
CA ILE A 40 -15.05 5.91 12.53
C ILE A 40 -15.38 4.50 12.04
N ALA A 41 -14.54 3.51 12.33
CA ALA A 41 -14.75 2.13 11.90
C ALA A 41 -15.99 1.48 12.55
N ARG A 42 -16.22 1.72 13.85
CA ARG A 42 -17.44 1.29 14.55
C ARG A 42 -18.69 1.92 13.93
N GLU A 43 -18.61 3.17 13.53
CA GLU A 43 -19.71 3.85 12.87
C GLU A 43 -19.96 3.31 11.45
N LEU A 44 -18.91 2.96 10.70
CA LEU A 44 -19.04 2.27 9.41
C LEU A 44 -19.69 0.89 9.55
N GLU A 45 -19.31 0.14 10.59
CA GLU A 45 -19.93 -1.14 10.93
C GLU A 45 -21.43 -0.96 11.25
N ARG A 46 -21.78 0.04 12.08
CA ARG A 46 -23.18 0.38 12.38
C ARG A 46 -23.99 0.80 11.15
N CYS A 47 -23.33 1.44 10.18
CA CYS A 47 -23.95 1.81 8.92
C CYS A 47 -24.16 0.61 7.98
N GLY A 48 -23.71 -0.59 8.36
CA GLY A 48 -23.96 -1.84 7.62
C GLY A 48 -22.90 -2.21 6.58
N ALA A 49 -21.68 -1.66 6.63
CA ALA A 49 -20.61 -2.11 5.75
C ALA A 49 -20.37 -3.63 5.87
N ASP A 50 -20.19 -4.32 4.76
CA ASP A 50 -20.01 -5.78 4.75
C ASP A 50 -18.60 -6.21 5.14
N ALA A 51 -17.59 -5.37 4.86
CA ALA A 51 -16.25 -5.51 5.41
C ALA A 51 -15.49 -4.18 5.39
N LEU A 52 -14.47 -4.05 6.23
CA LEU A 52 -13.56 -2.90 6.19
C LEU A 52 -12.18 -3.27 5.66
N VAL A 53 -11.66 -2.48 4.74
CA VAL A 53 -10.25 -2.54 4.32
C VAL A 53 -9.44 -1.59 5.19
N LEU A 54 -8.54 -2.14 6.01
CA LEU A 54 -7.72 -1.37 6.95
C LEU A 54 -6.43 -0.89 6.29
N SER A 55 -6.38 0.39 5.94
CA SER A 55 -5.23 1.07 5.35
C SER A 55 -4.66 2.10 6.31
N GLY A 56 -3.66 2.88 5.90
CA GLY A 56 -3.28 4.08 6.64
C GLY A 56 -2.38 4.97 5.82
N GLY A 57 -2.21 6.20 6.27
CA GLY A 57 -1.43 7.24 5.63
C GLY A 57 -2.26 8.14 4.73
N PHE A 58 -1.66 9.27 4.34
CA PHE A 58 -2.28 10.21 3.41
C PHE A 58 -1.29 10.58 2.31
N VAL A 59 -1.58 10.22 1.06
CA VAL A 59 -0.62 10.31 -0.05
C VAL A 59 -0.05 11.73 -0.24
N SER A 60 -0.86 12.76 0.01
CA SER A 60 -0.45 14.16 -0.19
C SER A 60 0.44 14.72 0.93
N LYS A 61 0.50 14.09 2.11
CA LYS A 61 1.23 14.62 3.29
C LYS A 61 2.17 13.62 3.96
N ALA A 62 1.81 12.34 3.96
CA ALA A 62 2.58 11.23 4.49
C ALA A 62 2.62 10.03 3.48
N PRO A 63 3.06 10.24 2.22
CA PRO A 63 3.03 9.19 1.19
C PRO A 63 3.80 7.93 1.59
N MET A 64 4.91 8.11 2.30
CA MET A 64 5.81 7.02 2.65
C MET A 64 5.27 6.16 3.80
N TYR A 65 4.27 6.65 4.54
CA TYR A 65 3.53 5.83 5.51
C TYR A 65 2.74 4.73 4.79
N VAL A 66 2.10 5.07 3.65
CA VAL A 66 1.36 4.11 2.80
C VAL A 66 2.31 3.23 2.01
N MET A 67 3.30 3.85 1.34
CA MET A 67 4.05 3.21 0.27
C MET A 67 5.17 2.33 0.81
N ARG A 68 5.95 2.76 1.81
CA ARG A 68 7.15 2.05 2.33
C ARG A 68 8.17 1.65 1.24
N GLY A 69 9.41 1.44 1.65
CA GLY A 69 10.53 1.17 0.75
C GLY A 69 11.11 2.45 0.11
N PRO A 70 12.27 2.35 -0.56
CA PRO A 70 12.95 3.51 -1.13
C PRO A 70 12.21 4.08 -2.35
N MET A 71 12.30 5.40 -2.54
CA MET A 71 11.75 6.10 -3.71
C MET A 71 12.83 6.32 -4.78
N PRO A 72 12.62 5.90 -6.06
CA PRO A 72 13.60 6.07 -7.12
C PRO A 72 13.45 7.44 -7.77
N ILE A 73 14.16 8.44 -7.22
CA ILE A 73 14.06 9.85 -7.65
C ILE A 73 14.46 10.05 -9.12
N ARG A 74 15.47 9.34 -9.63
CA ARG A 74 15.84 9.45 -11.05
C ARG A 74 14.77 8.84 -11.95
N SER A 75 14.20 7.71 -11.56
CA SER A 75 13.09 7.09 -12.28
C SER A 75 11.86 7.99 -12.28
N MET A 76 11.54 8.64 -11.16
CA MET A 76 10.44 9.58 -11.05
C MET A 76 10.64 10.82 -11.94
N THR A 77 11.82 11.44 -11.84
CA THR A 77 12.17 12.64 -12.64
C THR A 77 12.38 12.34 -14.12
N HIS A 78 12.62 11.07 -14.50
CA HIS A 78 12.72 10.66 -15.90
C HIS A 78 11.41 10.85 -16.66
N TYR A 79 10.27 10.59 -16.01
CA TYR A 79 8.93 10.72 -16.61
C TYR A 79 8.30 12.11 -16.42
N MET A 80 8.92 13.01 -15.66
CA MET A 80 8.40 14.38 -15.45
C MET A 80 8.57 15.25 -16.69
N HIS A 81 7.47 15.83 -17.18
CA HIS A 81 7.48 16.72 -18.35
C HIS A 81 7.97 18.14 -18.08
N PRO A 82 7.57 18.84 -16.99
CA PRO A 82 8.06 20.19 -16.75
C PRO A 82 9.54 20.15 -16.36
N TRP A 83 10.42 20.73 -17.21
CA TRP A 83 11.87 20.65 -17.03
C TRP A 83 12.32 21.27 -15.71
N TRP A 84 11.73 22.39 -15.29
CA TRP A 84 12.03 23.06 -14.02
C TRP A 84 11.73 22.15 -12.81
N LEU A 85 10.59 21.45 -12.83
CA LEU A 85 10.18 20.52 -11.77
C LEU A 85 11.12 19.32 -11.72
N LYS A 86 11.46 18.76 -12.89
CA LYS A 86 12.42 17.65 -13.04
C LYS A 86 13.75 17.96 -12.37
N TYR A 87 14.34 19.13 -12.63
CA TYR A 87 15.61 19.51 -12.02
C TYR A 87 15.47 19.84 -10.53
N GLY A 88 14.39 20.50 -10.11
CA GLY A 88 14.10 20.79 -8.71
C GLY A 88 13.99 19.52 -7.86
N VAL A 89 13.21 18.54 -8.30
CA VAL A 89 13.05 17.24 -7.62
C VAL A 89 14.34 16.43 -7.67
N LYS A 90 15.11 16.48 -8.77
CA LYS A 90 16.41 15.78 -8.84
C LYS A 90 17.40 16.28 -7.79
N MET A 91 17.35 17.58 -7.47
CA MET A 91 18.22 18.22 -6.48
C MET A 91 17.73 18.02 -5.04
N PHE A 92 16.44 18.26 -4.76
CA PHE A 92 15.90 18.28 -3.41
C PHE A 92 15.01 17.09 -3.03
N GLY A 93 14.66 16.21 -3.98
CA GLY A 93 13.67 15.15 -3.77
C GLY A 93 14.07 14.14 -2.69
N ARG A 94 15.37 13.88 -2.50
CA ARG A 94 15.85 12.99 -1.42
C ARG A 94 15.68 13.59 -0.02
N MET A 95 15.68 14.92 0.09
CA MET A 95 15.46 15.62 1.36
C MET A 95 13.96 15.70 1.69
N MET A 96 13.12 15.84 0.67
CA MET A 96 11.66 15.96 0.83
C MET A 96 10.96 14.60 1.01
N ILE A 97 11.50 13.52 0.45
CA ILE A 97 10.87 12.19 0.47
C ILE A 97 11.68 11.28 1.40
N PRO A 98 11.31 11.18 2.70
CA PRO A 98 12.01 10.31 3.62
C PRO A 98 11.84 8.84 3.21
N THR A 99 12.91 8.05 3.31
CA THR A 99 12.79 6.61 3.09
C THR A 99 12.29 5.97 4.36
N VAL A 100 11.15 5.28 4.27
CA VAL A 100 10.60 4.47 5.36
C VAL A 100 10.80 3.01 4.98
N THR A 101 11.52 2.25 5.80
CA THR A 101 11.85 0.85 5.50
C THR A 101 10.60 0.01 5.29
N TYR A 102 10.65 -0.88 4.30
CA TYR A 102 9.62 -1.89 4.10
C TYR A 102 9.89 -3.08 5.01
N THR A 103 8.88 -3.47 5.79
CA THR A 103 8.79 -4.74 6.48
C THR A 103 7.55 -5.47 5.99
N GLU A 104 7.56 -6.80 6.01
CA GLU A 104 6.36 -7.56 5.66
C GLU A 104 5.27 -7.30 6.70
N THR A 105 4.01 -7.18 6.27
CA THR A 105 2.87 -6.92 7.18
C THR A 105 3.04 -5.66 8.07
N TYR A 106 3.57 -4.57 7.51
CA TYR A 106 3.95 -3.36 8.27
C TYR A 106 2.79 -2.59 8.94
N PHE A 107 1.53 -2.96 8.68
CA PHE A 107 0.36 -2.41 9.35
C PHE A 107 -0.29 -3.36 10.36
N LEU A 108 0.31 -4.53 10.61
CA LEU A 108 -0.34 -5.58 11.40
C LEU A 108 -0.58 -5.17 12.84
N ASP A 109 0.37 -4.46 13.46
CA ASP A 109 0.22 -4.00 14.84
C ASP A 109 -0.97 -3.04 15.01
N ASP A 110 -1.11 -2.08 14.11
CA ASP A 110 -2.25 -1.16 14.10
C ASP A 110 -3.55 -1.94 13.80
N ALA A 111 -3.54 -2.85 12.82
CA ALA A 111 -4.72 -3.61 12.41
C ALA A 111 -5.26 -4.54 13.52
N ARG A 112 -4.39 -5.09 14.37
CA ARG A 112 -4.79 -5.89 15.54
C ARG A 112 -5.70 -5.12 16.49
N LEU A 113 -5.50 -3.81 16.62
CA LEU A 113 -6.34 -2.97 17.48
C LEU A 113 -7.77 -2.91 16.92
N PHE A 114 -7.92 -2.76 15.61
CA PHE A 114 -9.22 -2.77 14.95
C PHE A 114 -9.90 -4.14 15.01
N ARG A 115 -9.13 -5.22 14.83
CA ARG A 115 -9.66 -6.58 14.91
C ARG A 115 -10.27 -6.89 16.29
N ARG A 116 -9.72 -6.34 17.37
CA ARG A 116 -10.26 -6.48 18.73
C ARG A 116 -11.59 -5.76 18.94
N GLU A 117 -11.81 -4.66 18.23
CA GLU A 117 -12.92 -3.73 18.50
C GLU A 117 -14.12 -3.91 17.56
N LEU A 118 -13.93 -4.60 16.44
CA LEU A 118 -14.92 -4.74 15.38
C LEU A 118 -15.32 -6.21 15.20
N LYS A 119 -16.55 -6.45 14.75
CA LYS A 119 -17.12 -7.80 14.54
C LYS A 119 -17.27 -8.16 13.07
N LEU A 120 -17.49 -7.17 12.20
CA LEU A 120 -17.56 -7.40 10.76
C LEU A 120 -16.23 -7.94 10.19
N PRO A 121 -16.27 -8.58 9.02
CA PRO A 121 -15.06 -8.99 8.32
C PRO A 121 -14.07 -7.84 8.07
N LEU A 122 -12.78 -8.12 8.18
CA LEU A 122 -11.69 -7.17 7.96
C LEU A 122 -10.75 -7.68 6.86
N VAL A 123 -10.46 -6.79 5.93
CA VAL A 123 -9.49 -6.98 4.86
C VAL A 123 -8.20 -6.26 5.22
N TYR A 124 -7.13 -7.01 5.39
CA TYR A 124 -5.83 -6.45 5.72
C TYR A 124 -5.10 -5.96 4.47
N VAL A 125 -4.46 -4.79 4.53
CA VAL A 125 -3.47 -4.34 3.55
C VAL A 125 -2.23 -3.83 4.27
N GLY A 126 -1.05 -4.01 3.66
CA GLY A 126 0.20 -3.48 4.21
C GLY A 126 1.38 -4.43 4.09
N GLY A 127 1.77 -4.79 2.87
CA GLY A 127 2.95 -5.64 2.65
C GLY A 127 2.66 -7.13 2.72
N CYS A 128 1.59 -7.60 2.07
CA CYS A 128 1.29 -9.01 1.80
C CYS A 128 1.97 -9.45 0.50
N SER A 129 3.27 -9.68 0.55
CA SER A 129 4.11 -10.01 -0.62
C SER A 129 4.71 -11.42 -0.54
N THR A 130 4.54 -12.09 0.60
CA THR A 130 5.03 -13.42 0.94
C THR A 130 3.91 -14.29 1.51
N ARG A 131 4.03 -15.62 1.37
CA ARG A 131 3.15 -16.60 1.99
C ARG A 131 3.12 -16.43 3.50
N GLU A 132 4.30 -16.37 4.13
CA GLU A 132 4.42 -16.27 5.58
C GLU A 132 3.66 -15.06 6.12
N GLY A 133 3.81 -13.89 5.49
CA GLY A 133 3.06 -12.69 5.87
C GLY A 133 1.55 -12.84 5.67
N ILE A 134 1.12 -13.48 4.58
CA ILE A 134 -0.30 -13.73 4.30
C ILE A 134 -0.89 -14.71 5.33
N ASP A 135 -0.24 -15.85 5.55
CA ASP A 135 -0.69 -16.90 6.48
C ASP A 135 -0.75 -16.36 7.91
N ARG A 136 0.23 -15.53 8.31
CA ARG A 136 0.21 -14.83 9.59
C ARG A 136 -1.00 -13.92 9.74
N VAL A 137 -1.29 -13.10 8.74
CA VAL A 137 -2.45 -12.19 8.78
C VAL A 137 -3.76 -12.97 8.86
N LEU A 138 -3.94 -13.98 8.01
CA LEU A 138 -5.15 -14.80 8.04
C LEU A 138 -5.30 -15.54 9.37
N GLY A 139 -4.19 -16.06 9.92
CA GLY A 139 -4.16 -16.71 11.23
C GLY A 139 -4.50 -15.79 12.42
N GLU A 140 -4.44 -14.47 12.25
CA GLU A 140 -4.81 -13.48 13.27
C GLU A 140 -6.28 -13.04 13.20
N GLY A 141 -7.09 -13.68 12.35
CA GLY A 141 -8.54 -13.43 12.28
C GLY A 141 -8.95 -12.36 11.28
N PHE A 142 -8.12 -12.09 10.27
CA PHE A 142 -8.51 -11.29 9.10
C PHE A 142 -9.03 -12.23 8.00
N GLU A 143 -10.20 -11.94 7.45
CA GLU A 143 -10.88 -12.81 6.48
C GLU A 143 -10.22 -12.73 5.09
N PHE A 144 -9.62 -11.59 4.77
CA PHE A 144 -9.00 -11.35 3.47
C PHE A 144 -7.71 -10.54 3.57
N VAL A 145 -6.87 -10.68 2.54
CA VAL A 145 -5.69 -9.82 2.31
C VAL A 145 -5.85 -9.08 0.98
N GLN A 146 -5.55 -7.79 0.98
CA GLN A 146 -5.48 -6.97 -0.22
C GLN A 146 -4.03 -6.78 -0.66
N MET A 147 -3.76 -7.07 -1.93
CA MET A 147 -2.45 -6.97 -2.55
C MET A 147 -2.42 -5.89 -3.64
N GLY A 148 -1.33 -5.12 -3.69
CA GLY A 148 -1.07 -4.15 -4.76
C GLY A 148 0.19 -4.50 -5.53
N ARG A 149 1.34 -4.03 -5.04
CA ARG A 149 2.66 -4.21 -5.70
C ARG A 149 3.02 -5.67 -5.97
N ALA A 150 2.60 -6.60 -5.11
CA ALA A 150 2.79 -8.04 -5.31
C ALA A 150 2.16 -8.52 -6.63
N LEU A 151 0.89 -8.15 -6.88
CA LEU A 151 0.18 -8.51 -8.11
C LEU A 151 0.67 -7.72 -9.33
N LEU A 152 1.13 -6.48 -9.14
CA LEU A 152 1.76 -5.71 -10.24
C LEU A 152 3.07 -6.35 -10.71
N ARG A 153 3.83 -6.98 -9.80
CA ARG A 153 5.03 -7.76 -10.15
C ARG A 153 4.66 -9.10 -10.78
N ARG A 154 3.63 -9.75 -10.26
CA ARG A 154 3.27 -11.13 -10.58
C ARG A 154 1.73 -11.27 -10.56
N PRO A 155 1.04 -11.00 -11.68
CA PRO A 155 -0.42 -11.03 -11.73
C PRO A 155 -1.03 -12.39 -11.39
N ASP A 156 -0.29 -13.47 -11.63
CA ASP A 156 -0.67 -14.85 -11.31
C ASP A 156 -0.19 -15.32 -9.92
N PHE A 157 0.22 -14.40 -9.03
CA PHE A 157 0.81 -14.74 -7.72
C PHE A 157 -0.12 -15.60 -6.86
N VAL A 158 -1.44 -15.37 -6.87
CA VAL A 158 -2.40 -16.19 -6.11
C VAL A 158 -2.41 -17.65 -6.59
N ASN A 159 -2.38 -17.87 -7.90
CA ASN A 159 -2.32 -19.23 -8.47
C ASN A 159 -0.98 -19.91 -8.14
N ARG A 160 0.11 -19.13 -8.12
CA ARG A 160 1.44 -19.63 -7.75
C ARG A 160 1.57 -19.94 -6.27
N LEU A 161 0.94 -19.15 -5.40
CA LEU A 161 0.77 -19.51 -3.99
C LEU A 161 0.06 -20.87 -3.92
N ARG A 162 -1.04 -21.08 -4.66
CA ARG A 162 -1.68 -22.40 -4.68
C ARG A 162 -0.74 -23.53 -5.12
N ALA A 163 0.20 -23.25 -6.03
CA ALA A 163 1.22 -24.19 -6.51
C ALA A 163 2.45 -24.34 -5.60
N GLY A 164 2.47 -23.69 -4.42
CA GLY A 164 3.54 -23.84 -3.43
C GLY A 164 4.62 -22.75 -3.46
N GLU A 165 4.53 -21.77 -4.35
CA GLU A 165 5.42 -20.59 -4.25
C GLU A 165 5.13 -19.80 -2.97
N THR A 166 6.14 -19.04 -2.54
CA THR A 166 6.11 -18.31 -1.26
C THR A 166 6.30 -16.81 -1.41
N GLU A 167 6.72 -16.28 -2.56
CA GLU A 167 7.03 -14.86 -2.73
C GLU A 167 6.58 -14.28 -4.07
N SER A 168 6.07 -13.05 -4.06
CA SER A 168 5.71 -12.31 -5.27
C SER A 168 6.92 -11.84 -6.08
N GLY A 169 8.08 -11.72 -5.44
CA GLY A 169 9.32 -11.18 -6.04
C GLY A 169 9.30 -9.66 -6.28
N CYS A 170 8.47 -8.92 -5.55
CA CYS A 170 8.48 -7.46 -5.54
C CYS A 170 9.71 -6.96 -4.75
N ASP A 171 10.51 -6.06 -5.33
CA ASP A 171 11.69 -5.50 -4.63
C ASP A 171 11.37 -4.30 -3.74
N HIS A 172 10.11 -3.84 -3.71
CA HIS A 172 9.66 -2.69 -2.91
C HIS A 172 10.41 -1.38 -3.17
N VAL A 173 11.01 -1.23 -4.37
CA VAL A 173 11.76 -0.03 -4.79
C VAL A 173 10.90 1.06 -5.44
N ASN A 174 9.57 0.98 -5.31
CA ASN A 174 8.59 2.00 -5.72
C ASN A 174 8.71 2.56 -7.15
N TYR A 175 9.32 1.83 -8.09
CA TYR A 175 9.33 2.22 -9.50
C TYR A 175 7.91 2.40 -10.08
N CYS A 176 6.98 1.53 -9.68
CA CYS A 176 5.57 1.64 -10.06
C CYS A 176 4.93 2.95 -9.57
N ILE A 177 5.27 3.38 -8.36
CA ILE A 177 4.79 4.65 -7.78
C ILE A 177 5.43 5.84 -8.49
N ALA A 178 6.73 5.77 -8.80
CA ALA A 178 7.46 6.82 -9.50
C ALA A 178 6.87 7.16 -10.89
N ARG A 179 6.07 6.25 -11.46
CA ARG A 179 5.34 6.44 -12.72
C ARG A 179 3.94 7.02 -12.55
N MET A 180 3.31 6.86 -11.38
CA MET A 180 1.88 7.01 -11.15
C MET A 180 1.24 8.27 -11.76
N TYR A 181 1.93 9.43 -11.70
CA TYR A 181 1.41 10.71 -12.20
C TYR A 181 1.88 11.08 -13.61
N SER A 182 2.74 10.28 -14.22
CA SER A 182 3.43 10.63 -15.47
C SER A 182 3.28 9.58 -16.56
N ARG A 183 2.98 8.33 -16.20
CA ARG A 183 2.79 7.21 -17.12
C ARG A 183 1.99 6.11 -16.45
N GLU A 184 1.39 5.23 -17.25
CA GLU A 184 0.77 3.99 -16.77
C GLU A 184 1.68 3.24 -15.79
N MET A 185 1.10 2.74 -14.70
CA MET A 185 1.83 1.99 -13.68
C MET A 185 2.34 0.67 -14.24
N ALA A 186 3.61 0.37 -13.99
CA ALA A 186 4.20 -0.94 -14.29
C ALA A 186 5.26 -1.31 -13.26
N CYS A 187 5.48 -2.60 -13.07
CA CYS A 187 6.65 -3.09 -12.35
C CYS A 187 7.91 -2.93 -13.21
N HIS A 188 9.05 -2.59 -12.59
CA HIS A 188 10.32 -2.43 -13.34
C HIS A 188 10.77 -3.72 -14.02
N HIS A 189 10.45 -4.88 -13.44
CA HIS A 189 10.71 -6.18 -14.08
C HIS A 189 9.79 -6.49 -15.26
N CYS A 190 8.70 -5.74 -15.42
CA CYS A 190 7.68 -5.98 -16.46
C CYS A 190 7.68 -4.85 -17.50
N ALA A 191 8.45 -3.78 -17.31
CA ALA A 191 8.40 -2.57 -18.13
C ALA A 191 9.14 -2.68 -19.47
N GLY A 192 9.90 -3.76 -19.72
CA GLY A 192 10.61 -4.06 -20.98
C GLY A 192 11.80 -3.14 -21.27
N ASP A 193 11.54 -1.85 -21.45
CA ASP A 193 12.48 -0.87 -22.00
C ASP A 193 12.94 0.16 -20.96
N LEU A 194 13.69 -0.30 -19.95
CA LEU A 194 14.26 0.60 -18.94
C LEU A 194 15.63 1.12 -19.39
N PRO A 195 15.85 2.46 -19.41
CA PRO A 195 17.18 3.01 -19.60
C PRO A 195 18.14 2.46 -18.55
N GLY A 196 19.37 2.12 -18.95
CA GLY A 196 20.37 1.55 -18.04
C GLY A 196 20.69 2.42 -16.81
N SER A 197 20.47 3.74 -16.90
CA SER A 197 20.59 4.65 -15.75
C SER A 197 19.52 4.42 -14.68
N LEU A 198 18.31 4.02 -15.06
CA LEU A 198 17.22 3.68 -14.15
C LEU A 198 17.45 2.30 -13.54
N ILE A 199 17.86 1.32 -14.34
CA ILE A 199 18.21 -0.02 -13.84
C ILE A 199 19.27 0.09 -12.73
N ARG A 200 20.36 0.84 -12.98
CA ARG A 200 21.41 1.08 -11.98
C ARG A 200 20.91 1.74 -10.70
N GLU A 201 19.93 2.65 -10.80
CA GLU A 201 19.30 3.25 -9.63
C GLU A 201 18.52 2.20 -8.84
N LEU A 202 17.62 1.46 -9.50
CA LEU A 202 16.75 0.48 -8.88
C LEU A 202 17.55 -0.63 -8.19
N ASP A 203 18.58 -1.16 -8.86
CA ASP A 203 19.48 -2.16 -8.28
C ASP A 203 20.23 -1.61 -7.06
N GLY A 204 20.65 -0.34 -7.12
CA GLY A 204 21.28 0.34 -6.01
C GLY A 204 20.36 0.48 -4.81
N LEU A 205 19.09 0.81 -5.04
CA LEU A 205 18.06 0.90 -4.00
C LEU A 205 17.75 -0.47 -3.39
N LYS A 206 17.62 -1.50 -4.22
CA LYS A 206 17.43 -2.90 -3.79
C LYS A 206 18.57 -3.34 -2.87
N ARG A 207 19.83 -3.12 -3.27
CA ARG A 207 21.00 -3.46 -2.43
C ARG A 207 21.00 -2.72 -1.09
N LYS A 208 20.68 -1.42 -1.09
CA LYS A 208 20.61 -0.63 0.15
C LYS A 208 19.49 -1.10 1.07
N ALA A 209 18.31 -1.39 0.52
CA ALA A 209 17.19 -1.92 1.28
C ALA A 209 17.50 -3.28 1.90
N ALA A 210 18.26 -4.14 1.20
CA ALA A 210 18.72 -5.41 1.74
C ALA A 210 19.79 -5.24 2.84
N ALA A 211 20.68 -4.25 2.70
CA ALA A 211 21.72 -3.98 3.70
C ALA A 211 21.18 -3.41 5.01
N GLY A 212 20.11 -2.60 4.96
CA GLY A 212 19.46 -2.02 6.14
C GLY A 212 18.53 -2.96 6.92
N LYS A 213 18.47 -4.25 6.54
CA LYS A 213 17.75 -5.31 7.29
C LYS A 213 18.66 -6.09 8.25
N ARG A 214 19.96 -5.75 8.34
CA ARG A 214 20.91 -6.33 9.29
C ARG A 214 21.03 -5.48 10.54
#